data_AF-E9IQC6-F1
#
_entry.id   AF-E9IQC6-F1
#
_cell.length_a   1.000
_cell.length_b   1.000
_cell.length_c   1.000
_cell.angle_alpha   90.00
_cell.angle_beta   90.00
_cell.angle_gamma   90.00
#
_symmetry.space_group_name_H-M   'P 1'
#
loop_
_entity.id
_entity.type
_entity.pdbx_description
1 polymer ?
#
loop_
_entity_poly.entity_id
_entity_poly.type
_entity_poly.pdbx_seq_one_letter_code
_entity_poly.pdbx_strand_id
1 'polypeptide(L)' 'FLPDAIATTCEKCSEKQKQTARKIIKYLKEHKPNIWAEFLERYDPDEEHVAFYKEFLAQG' A
#
# COMPACT_ATOMS: atom_id res chain seq x y z
N PHE A 1 5.20 9.18 -2.42
CA PHE A 1 5.67 8.08 -1.54
C PHE A 1 4.65 6.95 -1.47
N LEU A 2 3.36 7.22 -1.22
CA LEU A 2 2.34 6.15 -1.21
C LEU A 2 2.14 5.54 -2.61
N PRO A 3 2.00 6.33 -3.71
CA PRO A 3 1.90 5.76 -5.06
C PRO A 3 3.14 4.95 -5.47
N ASP A 4 4.35 5.46 -5.20
CA ASP A 4 5.59 4.73 -5.48
C ASP A 4 5.73 3.43 -4.69
N ALA A 5 5.33 3.43 -3.41
CA ALA A 5 5.35 2.22 -2.58
C ALA A 5 4.48 1.10 -3.17
N ILE A 6 3.55 1.48 -4.04
CA ILE A 6 2.47 0.66 -4.56
C ILE A 6 2.82 0.23 -5.98
N ALA A 7 3.12 1.19 -6.86
CA ALA A 7 3.49 0.94 -8.24
C ALA A 7 4.85 0.24 -8.39
N THR A 8 5.73 0.33 -7.39
CA THR A 8 7.10 -0.24 -7.47
C THR A 8 7.41 -1.22 -6.36
N THR A 9 6.40 -1.72 -5.64
CA THR A 9 6.65 -2.70 -4.56
C THR A 9 7.54 -2.11 -3.45
N CYS A 10 7.63 -0.78 -3.39
CA CYS A 10 8.56 -0.02 -2.55
C CYS A 10 10.03 -0.49 -2.66
N GLU A 11 10.47 -0.95 -3.83
CA GLU A 11 11.80 -1.55 -4.04
C GLU A 11 12.95 -0.59 -3.67
N LYS A 12 12.72 0.71 -3.86
CA LYS A 12 13.67 1.80 -3.52
C LYS A 12 13.43 2.42 -2.14
N CYS A 13 12.46 1.94 -1.38
CA CYS A 13 12.11 2.52 -0.08
C CYS A 13 13.07 2.05 1.01
N SER A 14 13.48 2.97 1.87
CA SER A 14 14.12 2.64 3.14
C SER A 14 13.15 1.90 4.08
N GLU A 15 13.69 1.14 5.03
CA GLU A 15 12.89 0.42 6.02
C GLU A 15 11.94 1.33 6.81
N LYS A 16 12.36 2.57 7.11
CA LYS A 16 11.52 3.56 7.79
C LYS A 16 10.32 4.00 6.93
N GLN A 17 10.52 4.14 5.62
CA GLN A 17 9.44 4.45 4.67
C GLN A 17 8.48 3.27 4.54
N LYS A 18 8.99 2.04 4.49
CA LYS A 18 8.15 0.82 4.47
C LYS A 18 7.27 0.74 5.71
N GLN A 19 7.83 0.93 6.91
CA GLN A 19 7.05 0.92 8.15
C GLN A 19 5.97 2.01 8.18
N THR A 20 6.29 3.21 7.70
CA THR A 20 5.33 4.31 7.62
C THR A 20 4.21 4.00 6.63
N ALA A 21 4.54 3.44 5.46
CA ALA A 21 3.56 3.02 4.47
C ALA A 21 2.61 1.95 5.03
N ARG A 22 3.12 0.94 5.75
CA ARG A 22 2.29 -0.08 6.42
C ARG A 22 1.26 0.56 7.36
N LYS A 23 1.70 1.51 8.20
CA LYS A 23 0.79 2.21 9.14
C LYS A 23 -0.30 2.98 8.42
N ILE A 24 0.05 3.70 7.36
CA ILE A 24 -0.92 4.49 6.58
C ILE A 24 -1.91 3.57 5.87
N ILE A 25 -1.43 2.51 5.22
CA ILE A 25 -2.29 1.55 4.51
C ILE A 25 -3.26 0.88 5.49
N LYS A 26 -2.77 0.46 6.67
CA LYS A 26 -3.63 -0.10 7.73
C LYS A 26 -4.69 0.90 8.18
N TYR A 27 -4.30 2.14 8.46
CA TYR A 27 -5.23 3.20 8.84
C TYR A 27 -6.27 3.49 7.75
N LEU A 28 -5.87 3.55 6.48
CA LEU A 28 -6.78 3.78 5.36
C LEU A 28 -7.78 2.63 5.21
N LYS A 29 -7.32 1.38 5.31
CA LYS A 29 -8.20 0.20 5.28
C LYS A 29 -9.22 0.20 6.43
N GLU A 30 -8.77 0.51 7.65
CA GLU A 30 -9.61 0.41 8.85
C GLU A 30 -10.57 1.60 9.01
N HIS A 31 -10.11 2.82 8.69
CA HIS A 31 -10.85 4.04 8.99
C HIS A 31 -11.36 4.79 7.76
N LYS A 32 -10.84 4.50 6.57
CA LYS A 32 -11.16 5.22 5.31
C LYS A 32 -11.29 4.25 4.11
N PRO A 33 -12.14 3.20 4.19
CA PRO A 33 -12.20 2.16 3.17
C PRO A 33 -12.58 2.68 1.78
N ASN A 34 -13.40 3.73 1.69
CA ASN A 34 -13.79 4.35 0.42
C ASN A 34 -12.57 5.00 -0.27
N ILE A 35 -11.77 5.75 0.50
CA ILE A 35 -10.52 6.35 -0.01
C ILE A 35 -9.54 5.25 -0.40
N TRP A 36 -9.48 4.17 0.36
CA TRP A 36 -8.63 3.02 0.03
C TRP A 36 -9.06 2.35 -1.27
N ALA A 37 -10.37 2.21 -1.52
CA ALA A 37 -10.90 1.66 -2.77
C ALA A 37 -10.59 2.57 -3.97
N GLU A 38 -10.87 3.87 -3.87
CA GLU A 38 -10.53 4.86 -4.92
C GLU A 38 -9.02 4.89 -5.20
N PHE A 39 -8.21 4.74 -4.14
CA PHE A 39 -6.77 4.67 -4.27
C PHE A 39 -6.33 3.44 -5.08
N LEU A 40 -6.88 2.26 -4.78
CA LEU A 40 -6.58 1.04 -5.54
C LEU A 40 -7.05 1.15 -6.98
N GLU A 41 -8.27 1.64 -7.23
CA GLU A 41 -8.78 1.83 -8.58
C GLU A 41 -7.90 2.77 -9.41
N ARG A 42 -7.29 3.78 -8.79
CA ARG A 42 -6.43 4.75 -9.48
C ARG A 42 -5.00 4.25 -9.71
N TYR A 43 -4.45 3.45 -8.81
CA TYR A 43 -3.02 3.13 -8.78
C TYR A 43 -2.68 1.65 -8.90
N ASP A 44 -3.66 0.77 -8.75
CA ASP A 44 -3.56 -0.70 -8.90
C ASP A 44 -4.86 -1.27 -9.51
N PRO A 45 -5.33 -0.75 -10.67
CA PRO A 45 -6.61 -1.15 -11.26
C PRO A 45 -6.67 -2.63 -11.68
N ASP A 46 -5.52 -3.21 -12.02
CA ASP A 46 -5.39 -4.62 -12.45
C ASP A 46 -5.13 -5.58 -11.28
N GLU A 47 -5.16 -5.07 -10.03
CA GLU A 47 -4.85 -5.80 -8.80
C GLU A 47 -3.47 -6.51 -8.80
N GLU A 48 -2.55 -6.11 -9.68
CA GLU A 48 -1.22 -6.71 -9.83
C GLU A 48 -0.39 -6.60 -8.54
N HIS A 49 -0.62 -5.55 -7.76
CA HIS A 49 0.11 -5.32 -6.51
C HIS A 49 -0.64 -5.80 -5.26
N VAL A 50 -1.90 -6.26 -5.37
CA VAL A 50 -2.72 -6.80 -4.25
C VAL A 50 -2.02 -7.92 -3.50
N ALA A 51 -1.35 -8.84 -4.21
CA ALA A 51 -0.55 -9.90 -3.61
C ALA A 51 0.61 -9.32 -2.79
N PHE A 52 1.34 -8.35 -3.35
CA PHE A 52 2.40 -7.66 -2.64
C PHE A 52 1.87 -6.95 -1.38
N TYR A 53 0.73 -6.28 -1.44
CA TYR A 53 0.16 -5.67 -0.23
C TYR A 53 -0.17 -6.68 0.85
N LYS A 54 -0.73 -7.82 0.49
CA LYS A 54 -1.06 -8.87 1.46
C LYS A 54 0.20 -9.34 2.17
N GLU A 55 1.27 -9.59 1.42
CA GLU A 55 2.57 -9.98 2.00
C GLU A 55 3.24 -8.82 2.78
N PHE A 56 3.20 -7.61 2.23
CA PHE A 56 3.76 -6.41 2.84
C PHE A 56 3.06 -6.04 4.15
N LEU A 57 1.75 -6.28 4.26
CA LEU A 57 1.00 -6.09 5.49
C LEU A 57 1.09 -7.30 6.43
N ALA A 58 1.37 -8.51 5.92
CA ALA A 58 1.55 -9.72 6.74
C ALA A 58 2.91 -9.77 7.45
N GLN A 59 3.93 -9.07 6.94
CA GLN A 59 5.24 -8.96 7.58
C GLN A 59 5.29 -7.93 8.72
N GLY A 60 4.23 -7.84 9.54
CA GLY A 60 4.11 -6.89 10.64
C GLY A 60 3.46 -7.49 11.88
#